data_AF-A0A2E8DZJ5-F1
#
_entry.id   AF-A0A2E8DZJ5-F1
#
_cell.length_a   1.000
_cell.length_b   1.000
_cell.length_c   1.000
_cell.angle_alpha   90.00
_cell.angle_beta   90.00
_cell.angle_gamma   90.00
#
_symmetry.space_group_name_H-M   'P 1'
#
loop_
_entity.id
_entity.type
_entity.pdbx_description
1 polymer ?
#
loop_
_entity_poly.entity_id
_entity_poly.type
_entity_poly.pdbx_seq_one_letter_code
_entity_poly.pdbx_strand_id
1 'polypeptide(L)'
;MKNGKIIRKKRSKPTSYEAAKSLVTVTEEVTAQVLIDRLIDLGRREIPTKRSLSAMMKKDRDFETVPTTSSRGPTTFRRIA
;
A
#
# COMPACT_ATOMS: atom_id res chain seq x y z
N MET A 1 9.37 -43.63 7.53
CA MET A 1 9.88 -42.24 7.53
C MET A 1 9.05 -41.45 6.51
N LYS A 2 8.19 -40.52 6.94
CA LYS A 2 7.31 -39.75 6.04
C LYS A 2 8.08 -38.53 5.55
N ASN A 3 8.45 -38.51 4.27
CA ASN A 3 9.11 -37.37 3.64
C ASN A 3 8.13 -36.20 3.53
N GLY A 4 8.25 -35.24 4.45
CA GLY A 4 7.53 -33.97 4.40
C GLY A 4 7.94 -33.17 3.18
N LYS A 5 7.04 -33.03 2.21
CA LYS A 5 7.23 -32.18 1.02
C LYS A 5 7.25 -30.72 1.48
N ILE A 6 8.44 -30.11 1.57
CA ILE A 6 8.59 -28.67 1.84
C ILE A 6 8.08 -27.92 0.61
N ILE A 7 6.82 -27.47 0.64
CA ILE A 7 6.28 -26.57 -0.38
C ILE A 7 6.93 -25.21 -0.16
N ARG A 8 8.05 -24.93 -0.85
CA ARG A 8 8.59 -23.58 -0.96
C ARG A 8 7.54 -22.74 -1.70
N LYS A 9 6.75 -21.95 -0.97
CA LYS A 9 5.82 -20.97 -1.55
C LYS A 9 6.64 -20.08 -2.49
N LYS A 10 6.48 -20.24 -3.81
CA LYS A 10 7.12 -19.36 -4.81
C LYS A 10 6.79 -17.93 -4.39
N ARG A 11 7.80 -17.09 -4.13
CA ARG A 11 7.59 -15.66 -3.88
C ARG A 11 6.93 -15.11 -5.14
N SER A 12 5.61 -14.94 -5.12
CA SER A 12 4.88 -14.26 -6.17
C SER A 12 5.36 -12.81 -6.22
N LYS A 13 5.35 -12.22 -7.42
CA LYS A 13 5.62 -10.79 -7.55
C LYS A 13 4.62 -10.04 -6.65
N PRO A 14 5.05 -9.01 -5.92
CA PRO A 14 4.12 -8.21 -5.13
C PRO A 14 3.11 -7.56 -6.07
N THR A 15 1.85 -7.59 -5.67
CA THR A 15 0.77 -6.84 -6.31
C THR A 15 1.08 -5.35 -6.31
N SER A 16 0.43 -4.58 -7.18
CA SER A 16 0.64 -3.12 -7.25
C SER A 16 0.32 -2.42 -5.92
N TYR A 17 -0.62 -2.96 -5.15
CA TYR A 17 -0.92 -2.48 -3.81
C TYR A 17 0.19 -2.80 -2.80
N GLU A 18 0.66 -4.05 -2.75
CA GLU A 18 1.77 -4.44 -1.87
C GLU A 18 3.05 -3.66 -2.18
N ALA A 19 3.29 -3.37 -3.46
CA ALA A 19 4.37 -2.50 -3.89
C ALA A 19 4.20 -1.07 -3.36
N ALA A 20 3.01 -0.46 -3.53
CA ALA A 20 2.71 0.86 -2.95
C ALA A 20 2.93 0.87 -1.42
N LYS A 21 2.38 -0.12 -0.71
CA LYS A 21 2.51 -0.24 0.74
C LYS A 21 3.97 -0.32 1.19
N SER A 22 4.82 -1.05 0.45
CA SER A 22 6.25 -1.15 0.77
C SER A 22 7.01 0.18 0.65
N LEU A 23 6.46 1.17 -0.06
CA LEU A 23 7.05 2.50 -0.24
C LEU A 23 6.65 3.50 0.85
N VAL A 24 5.82 3.10 1.81
CA VAL A 24 5.44 3.93 2.97
C VAL A 24 6.17 3.42 4.19
N THR A 25 6.90 4.26 4.92
CA THR A 25 7.54 3.85 6.17
C THR A 25 6.54 3.84 7.32
N VAL A 26 6.76 3.00 8.34
CA VAL A 26 5.92 3.03 9.56
C VAL A 26 6.02 4.43 10.18
N THR A 27 4.90 4.95 10.69
CA THR A 27 4.65 6.32 11.18
C THR A 27 4.52 7.40 10.10
N GLU A 28 4.75 7.08 8.83
CA GLU A 28 4.62 8.04 7.74
C GLU A 28 3.16 8.35 7.41
N GLU A 29 2.86 9.62 7.18
CA GLU A 29 1.60 10.10 6.64
C GLU A 29 1.70 10.34 5.15
N VAL A 30 0.82 9.69 4.38
CA VAL A 30 0.81 9.79 2.92
C VAL A 30 -0.61 9.94 2.39
N THR A 31 -0.73 10.55 1.22
CA THR A 31 -1.98 10.51 0.45
C THR A 31 -1.86 9.48 -0.67
N ALA A 32 -2.99 9.03 -1.21
CA ALA A 32 -3.00 8.13 -2.36
C ALA A 32 -2.32 8.74 -3.60
N GLN A 33 -2.33 10.07 -3.76
CA GLN A 33 -1.62 10.75 -4.86
C GLN A 33 -0.11 10.57 -4.70
N VAL A 34 0.44 10.86 -3.53
CA VAL A 34 1.88 10.74 -3.25
C VAL A 34 2.38 9.32 -3.53
N LEU A 35 1.60 8.31 -3.15
CA LEU A 35 1.95 6.92 -3.43
C LEU A 35 1.94 6.56 -4.92
N ILE A 36 0.99 7.12 -5.68
CA ILE A 36 0.95 6.95 -7.14
C ILE A 36 2.20 7.55 -7.78
N ASP A 37 2.58 8.76 -7.37
CA ASP A 37 3.76 9.44 -7.89
C ASP A 37 5.02 8.62 -7.61
N ARG A 38 5.18 8.10 -6.40
CA ARG A 38 6.29 7.18 -6.05
C ARG A 38 6.33 5.91 -6.90
N LEU A 39 5.16 5.34 -7.23
CA LEU A 39 5.11 4.16 -8.09
C LEU A 39 5.52 4.48 -9.53
N ILE A 40 5.16 5.67 -10.02
CA ILE A 40 5.58 6.17 -11.34
C ILE A 40 7.10 6.40 -11.35
N ASP A 41 7.65 7.03 -10.31
CA ASP A 41 9.09 7.27 -10.17
C ASP A 41 9.90 5.97 -10.10
N LEU A 42 9.34 4.91 -9.50
CA LEU A 42 9.92 3.56 -9.49
C LEU A 42 9.85 2.86 -10.87
N GLY A 43 9.20 3.46 -11.88
CA GLY A 43 9.03 2.88 -13.21
C GLY A 43 8.07 1.69 -13.24
N ARG A 44 7.10 1.61 -12.32
CA ARG A 44 6.10 0.52 -12.33
C ARG A 44 5.19 0.67 -13.55
N ARG A 45 5.08 -0.42 -14.33
CA ARG A 45 4.15 -0.47 -15.49
C ARG A 45 2.68 -0.45 -15.08
N GLU A 46 2.35 -0.98 -13.91
CA GLU A 46 0.99 -1.04 -13.39
C GLU A 46 0.82 -0.10 -12.20
N ILE A 47 0.05 0.97 -12.42
CA ILE A 47 -0.24 1.99 -11.42
C ILE A 47 -1.71 1.88 -11.01
N PRO A 48 -2.04 1.68 -9.71
CA PRO A 48 -3.41 1.65 -9.26
C PRO A 48 -4.05 3.05 -9.36
N THR A 49 -5.37 3.11 -9.52
CA THR A 49 -6.10 4.38 -9.47
C THR A 49 -6.17 4.91 -8.04
N LYS A 50 -6.25 6.23 -7.87
CA LYS A 50 -6.44 6.88 -6.55
C LYS A 50 -7.58 6.26 -5.74
N ARG A 51 -8.72 5.99 -6.42
CA ARG A 51 -9.91 5.41 -5.79
C ARG A 51 -9.64 3.98 -5.29
N SER A 52 -9.01 3.14 -6.11
CA SER A 52 -8.68 1.77 -5.74
C SER A 52 -7.68 1.74 -4.58
N LEU A 53 -6.62 2.54 -4.67
CA LEU A 53 -5.58 2.63 -3.66
C LEU A 53 -6.14 3.07 -2.32
N SER A 54 -6.91 4.17 -2.28
CA SER A 54 -7.59 4.63 -1.07
C SER A 54 -8.54 3.59 -0.48
N ALA A 55 -9.28 2.85 -1.33
CA ALA A 55 -10.18 1.82 -0.85
C ALA A 55 -9.44 0.62 -0.23
N MET A 56 -8.26 0.28 -0.76
CA MET A 56 -7.40 -0.77 -0.20
C MET A 56 -6.77 -0.31 1.13
N MET A 57 -6.21 0.90 1.18
CA MET A 57 -5.62 1.46 2.41
C MET A 57 -6.64 1.57 3.54
N LYS A 58 -7.89 1.95 3.25
CA LYS A 58 -8.98 1.98 4.25
C LYS A 58 -9.32 0.61 4.85
N LYS A 59 -9.05 -0.49 4.13
CA LYS A 59 -9.32 -1.86 4.59
C LYS A 59 -8.10 -2.51 5.22
N ASP A 60 -6.93 -1.92 5.04
CA ASP A 60 -5.66 -2.46 5.50
C ASP A 60 -5.43 -2.09 6.96
N ARG A 61 -5.12 -3.08 7.79
CA ARG A 61 -4.89 -2.90 9.22
C ARG A 61 -3.61 -2.14 9.54
N ASP A 62 -2.71 -2.04 8.57
CA ASP A 62 -1.44 -1.34 8.71
C ASP A 62 -1.58 0.17 8.43
N PHE A 63 -2.78 0.63 8.06
CA PHE A 63 -3.07 2.04 7.83
C PHE A 63 -4.26 2.52 8.66
N GLU A 64 -4.17 3.76 9.09
CA GLU A 64 -5.30 4.50 9.67
C GLU A 64 -5.54 5.80 8.88
N THR A 65 -6.78 6.26 8.86
CA THR A 65 -7.12 7.55 8.27
C THR A 65 -6.87 8.67 9.28
N VAL A 66 -6.07 9.66 8.90
CA VAL A 66 -5.81 10.84 9.73
C VAL A 66 -6.98 11.82 9.56
N PRO A 67 -7.69 12.19 10.65
CA PRO A 67 -8.76 13.17 10.58
C PRO A 67 -8.21 14.53 10.12
N THR A 68 -8.77 15.08 9.05
CA THR A 68 -8.42 16.42 8.59
C THR A 68 -9.44 17.43 9.12
N THR A 69 -8.97 18.59 9.57
CA THR A 69 -9.83 19.71 9.99
C THR A 69 -10.66 20.28 8.83
N SER A 70 -10.21 20.06 7.59
CA SER A 70 -10.92 20.45 6.36
C SER A 70 -11.52 19.23 5.66
N SER A 71 -12.82 19.28 5.38
CA SER A 71 -13.55 18.24 4.64
C SER A 71 -13.28 18.21 3.13
N ARG A 72 -12.51 19.20 2.61
CA ARG A 72 -12.22 19.35 1.18
C ARG A 72 -10.81 18.89 0.76
N GLY A 73 -10.03 18.37 1.69
CA GLY A 73 -8.66 17.90 1.44
C GLY A 73 -8.60 16.45 0.94
N PRO A 74 -7.47 16.03 0.34
CA PRO A 74 -7.22 14.62 0.08
C PRO A 74 -7.18 13.84 1.40
N THR A 75 -7.66 12.60 1.39
CA THR A 75 -7.55 11.71 2.56
C THR A 75 -6.09 11.36 2.81
N THR A 76 -5.63 11.65 4.03
CA THR A 76 -4.31 11.27 4.53
C THR A 76 -4.41 9.95 5.29
N PHE A 77 -3.41 9.09 5.08
CA PHE A 77 -3.29 7.81 5.74
C PHE A 77 -1.96 7.74 6.48
N ARG A 78 -1.98 7.30 7.74
CA ARG A 78 -0.76 7.05 8.52
C ARG A 78 -0.49 5.56 8.55
N ARG A 79 0.74 5.15 8.26
CA ARG A 79 1.16 3.74 8.40
C ARG A 79 1.46 3.43 9.86
N ILE A 80 0.83 2.40 10.42
CA ILE A 80 0.96 2.02 11.83
C ILE A 80 1.67 0.67 12.05
N ALA A 81 1.83 -0.13 10.99
CA ALA A 81 2.55 -1.42 11.04
C ALA A 81 3.24 -1.76 9.70
#